data_AF-A0A956EDF8-F1
#
_entry.id   AF-A0A956EDF8-F1
#
_cell.length_a   1.000
_cell.length_b   1.000
_cell.length_c   1.000
_cell.angle_alpha   90.00
_cell.angle_beta   90.00
_cell.angle_gamma   90.00
#
_symmetry.space_group_name_H-M   'P 1'
#
loop_
_entity.id
_entity.type
_entity.pdbx_description
1 polymer ?
#
loop_
_entity_poly.entity_id
_entity_poly.type
_entity_poly.pdbx_seq_one_letter_code
_entity_poly.pdbx_strand_id
1 'polypeptide(L)'
;MKHLACTLAASGLLLLSSQAFAQDGGVPDGGPDGGPQLDPGEVLAMYCEDVELDCTTAPLHYDKTIDLPFAFDWDTGWIPNGSDLQVRFFVKVPAETQVILDGKLQTEWPPALRNLTPGMRNGGQLSFDYGLEVGAEAKIDIKVLGIPIKWTGDIPFVPQVDFHLKRDKTFDSWAFDGSPPAQAFTDEFRLFEVNLLGLAGIPSQISKGGVALDVYGELAAVYTTERIVIEPSNKDIEEKGDSSTSDFLGGAFAEFDVWPEGNVTYTGAIHLVPTFFIEVLGFDFDIPIIDYPVDFPLGAQKFVFDPVRVHVPLPDIPTPA
;
A
#
# COMPACT_ATOMS: atom_id res chain seq x y z
N MET A 1 -28.77 11.71 41.36
CA MET A 1 -29.74 12.74 40.90
C MET A 1 -29.11 13.46 39.72
N LYS A 2 -29.72 13.33 38.53
CA LYS A 2 -29.53 14.09 37.26
C LYS A 2 -28.10 14.07 36.65
N HIS A 3 -27.79 13.27 35.63
CA HIS A 3 -28.15 13.27 34.18
C HIS A 3 -27.62 14.42 33.31
N LEU A 4 -26.99 13.98 32.19
CA LEU A 4 -26.69 14.62 30.88
C LEU A 4 -25.57 15.68 30.84
N ALA A 5 -24.70 15.77 29.81
CA ALA A 5 -24.49 15.06 28.53
C ALA A 5 -23.02 15.35 28.11
N CYS A 6 -22.18 14.40 27.70
CA CYS A 6 -22.04 13.82 26.36
C CYS A 6 -22.05 14.84 25.21
N THR A 7 -20.87 15.15 24.67
CA THR A 7 -20.69 15.63 23.30
C THR A 7 -19.42 14.98 22.76
N LEU A 8 -19.59 13.84 22.10
CA LEU A 8 -18.58 13.27 21.21
C LEU A 8 -18.47 14.20 20.00
N ALA A 9 -17.29 14.80 19.80
CA ALA A 9 -16.91 15.33 18.50
C ALA A 9 -16.46 14.14 17.65
N ALA A 10 -17.35 13.65 16.79
CA ALA A 10 -17.01 12.72 15.74
C ALA A 10 -16.16 13.46 14.69
N SER A 11 -14.84 13.25 14.73
CA SER A 11 -13.96 13.60 13.62
C SER A 11 -14.19 12.60 12.49
N GLY A 12 -15.21 12.87 11.68
CA GLY A 12 -15.41 12.20 10.41
C GLY A 12 -14.28 12.59 9.46
N LEU A 13 -13.33 11.67 9.27
CA LEU A 13 -12.37 11.74 8.18
C LEU A 13 -13.17 11.53 6.89
N LEU A 14 -13.56 12.62 6.24
CA LEU A 14 -14.06 12.61 4.87
C LEU A 14 -12.91 12.20 3.97
N LEU A 15 -12.85 10.92 3.62
CA LEU A 15 -12.16 10.44 2.44
C LEU A 15 -12.86 11.07 1.24
N LEU A 16 -12.39 12.24 0.82
CA LEU A 16 -12.62 12.74 -0.53
C LEU A 16 -11.81 11.83 -1.44
N SER A 17 -12.41 10.71 -1.84
CA SER A 17 -12.01 10.02 -3.07
C SER A 17 -12.28 11.00 -4.21
N SER A 18 -11.27 11.80 -4.58
CA SER A 18 -11.24 12.44 -5.88
C SER A 18 -11.01 11.35 -6.92
N GLN A 19 -12.05 10.57 -7.19
CA GLN A 19 -12.18 9.95 -8.49
C GLN A 19 -12.40 11.12 -9.45
N ALA A 20 -11.29 11.67 -9.95
CA ALA A 20 -11.32 12.27 -11.27
C ALA A 20 -11.49 11.11 -12.26
N PHE A 21 -12.69 10.53 -12.29
CA PHE A 21 -13.15 9.97 -13.54
C PHE A 21 -13.08 11.13 -14.52
N ALA A 22 -12.37 10.93 -15.63
CA ALA A 22 -12.57 11.71 -16.83
C ALA A 22 -14.09 11.77 -17.03
N GLN A 23 -14.65 12.93 -16.70
CA GLN A 23 -16.04 13.23 -16.93
C GLN A 23 -16.23 13.00 -18.42
N ASP A 24 -17.16 12.11 -18.79
CA ASP A 24 -17.55 11.80 -20.17
C ASP A 24 -17.46 13.07 -21.02
N GLY A 25 -16.33 13.22 -21.69
CA GLY A 25 -16.15 14.16 -22.76
C GLY A 25 -16.94 13.57 -23.89
N GLY A 26 -18.25 13.84 -23.89
CA GLY A 26 -19.13 13.51 -25.00
C GLY A 26 -18.40 13.87 -26.28
N VAL A 27 -18.21 12.86 -27.12
CA VAL A 27 -17.62 12.97 -28.45
C VAL A 27 -18.16 14.24 -29.08
N PRO A 28 -17.33 15.26 -29.39
CA PRO A 28 -17.77 16.35 -30.22
C PRO A 28 -18.10 15.72 -31.58
N ASP A 29 -19.38 15.78 -31.95
CA ASP A 29 -19.87 15.39 -33.26
C ASP A 29 -18.89 15.85 -34.34
N GLY A 30 -18.51 14.91 -35.22
CA GLY A 30 -17.53 15.09 -36.27
C GLY A 30 -17.74 16.39 -37.05
N GLY A 31 -16.96 17.40 -36.67
CA GLY A 31 -16.56 18.47 -37.58
C GLY A 31 -15.67 17.88 -38.68
N PRO A 32 -15.52 18.57 -39.82
CA PRO A 32 -14.76 18.07 -40.96
C PRO A 32 -13.24 17.89 -40.69
N ASP A 33 -12.77 18.25 -39.49
CA ASP A 33 -11.36 18.27 -39.11
C ASP A 33 -10.99 17.14 -38.11
N GLY A 34 -11.67 15.99 -38.22
CA GLY A 34 -11.55 14.79 -37.37
C GLY A 34 -10.28 14.70 -36.52
N GLY A 35 -10.42 14.99 -35.22
CA GLY A 35 -9.35 14.76 -34.24
C GLY A 35 -8.95 13.28 -34.18
N PRO A 36 -7.75 12.97 -33.64
CA PRO A 36 -7.27 11.59 -33.57
C PRO A 36 -8.23 10.74 -32.75
N GLN A 37 -8.63 9.60 -33.33
CA GLN A 37 -9.40 8.58 -32.63
C GLN A 37 -8.42 7.74 -31.80
N LEU A 38 -8.50 7.86 -30.48
CA LEU A 38 -7.66 7.12 -29.53
C LEU A 38 -8.29 5.77 -29.18
N ASP A 39 -7.46 4.75 -29.00
CA ASP A 39 -7.89 3.47 -28.43
C ASP A 39 -8.11 3.59 -26.90
N PRO A 40 -8.94 2.72 -26.30
CA PRO A 40 -9.15 2.74 -24.85
C PRO A 40 -7.84 2.53 -24.08
N GLY A 41 -7.49 3.49 -23.22
CA GLY A 41 -6.25 3.48 -22.42
C GLY A 41 -5.10 4.30 -23.01
N GLU A 42 -5.24 4.81 -24.24
CA GLU A 42 -4.29 5.76 -24.80
C GLU A 42 -4.50 7.17 -24.25
N VAL A 43 -3.41 7.94 -24.18
CA VAL A 43 -3.40 9.32 -23.68
C VAL A 43 -2.98 10.29 -24.77
N LEU A 44 -3.82 11.30 -25.03
CA LEU A 44 -3.45 12.41 -25.92
C LEU A 44 -2.62 13.45 -25.18
N ALA A 45 -1.44 13.76 -25.71
CA ALA A 45 -0.63 14.86 -25.21
C ALA A 45 -1.22 16.22 -25.61
N MET A 46 -1.18 17.17 -24.68
CA MET A 46 -1.68 18.53 -24.86
C MET A 46 -0.51 19.52 -24.84
N TYR A 47 -0.63 20.65 -25.52
CA TYR A 47 0.40 21.68 -25.47
C TYR A 47 0.70 22.14 -24.05
N CYS A 48 1.97 22.41 -23.77
CA CYS A 48 2.42 22.93 -22.48
C CYS A 48 1.79 24.32 -22.23
N GLU A 49 1.46 24.63 -20.98
CA GLU A 49 0.71 25.86 -20.60
C GLU A 49 1.44 27.16 -21.00
N ASP A 50 2.76 27.10 -21.20
CA ASP A 50 3.63 28.24 -21.48
C ASP A 50 3.78 28.55 -22.99
N VAL A 51 2.72 28.46 -23.80
CA VAL A 51 2.64 28.91 -25.23
C VAL A 51 3.77 28.46 -26.18
N GLU A 52 4.66 27.58 -25.74
CA GLU A 52 5.67 26.95 -26.57
C GLU A 52 4.96 25.87 -27.39
N LEU A 53 4.71 26.17 -28.68
CA LEU A 53 4.16 25.23 -29.68
C LEU A 53 5.09 24.02 -29.95
N ASP A 54 6.23 24.05 -29.27
CA ASP A 54 7.38 23.17 -29.32
C ASP A 54 7.39 22.19 -28.13
N CYS A 55 6.31 22.16 -27.33
CA CYS A 55 6.17 21.33 -26.13
C CYS A 55 4.76 20.76 -25.99
N THR A 56 4.67 19.46 -25.70
CA THR A 56 3.43 18.81 -25.25
C THR A 56 3.66 17.99 -23.98
N THR A 57 2.58 17.73 -23.26
CA THR A 57 2.57 16.90 -22.06
C THR A 57 1.35 16.00 -22.00
N ALA A 58 1.56 14.77 -21.52
CA ALA A 58 0.52 13.78 -21.29
C ALA A 58 0.64 13.23 -19.87
N PRO A 59 -0.46 13.11 -19.10
CA PRO A 59 -0.42 12.46 -17.80
C PRO A 59 -0.09 10.96 -17.95
N LEU A 60 0.71 10.44 -17.01
CA LEU A 60 1.02 9.03 -16.88
C LEU A 60 0.54 8.56 -15.51
N HIS A 61 -0.13 7.42 -15.47
CA HIS A 61 -0.60 6.76 -14.25
C HIS A 61 -0.26 5.28 -14.32
N TYR A 62 0.34 4.77 -13.27
CA TYR A 62 0.67 3.36 -13.13
C TYR A 62 0.24 2.87 -11.75
N ASP A 63 -0.41 1.71 -11.72
CA ASP A 63 -0.79 1.00 -10.50
C ASP A 63 -0.39 -0.46 -10.69
N LYS A 64 0.45 -0.96 -9.79
CA LYS A 64 0.86 -2.37 -9.80
C LYS A 64 0.88 -2.93 -8.39
N THR A 65 0.19 -4.05 -8.25
CA THR A 65 0.21 -4.91 -7.07
C THR A 65 1.00 -6.19 -7.37
N ILE A 66 1.80 -6.63 -6.40
CA ILE A 66 2.42 -7.96 -6.38
C ILE A 66 1.97 -8.68 -5.10
N ASP A 67 1.34 -9.83 -5.29
CA ASP A 67 0.99 -10.76 -4.22
C ASP A 67 2.05 -11.86 -4.10
N LEU A 68 2.43 -12.19 -2.88
CA LEU A 68 3.23 -13.40 -2.64
C LEU A 68 2.31 -14.64 -2.65
N PRO A 69 2.78 -15.79 -3.16
CA PRO A 69 1.96 -16.97 -3.41
C PRO A 69 1.44 -17.68 -2.15
N PHE A 70 1.74 -17.15 -0.96
CA PHE A 70 1.30 -17.66 0.33
C PHE A 70 0.18 -16.82 0.96
N ALA A 71 -0.33 -15.80 0.26
CA ALA A 71 -1.52 -15.10 0.68
C ALA A 71 -2.67 -16.09 0.91
N PHE A 72 -3.32 -16.01 2.07
CA PHE A 72 -4.34 -16.96 2.49
C PHE A 72 -5.42 -16.24 3.28
N ASP A 73 -6.69 -16.48 2.95
CA ASP A 73 -7.83 -15.95 3.69
C ASP A 73 -8.84 -17.07 3.91
N TRP A 74 -9.10 -17.39 5.16
CA TRP A 74 -10.08 -18.38 5.59
C TRP A 74 -10.93 -17.82 6.71
N ASP A 75 -12.25 -17.85 6.50
CA ASP A 75 -13.24 -17.43 7.47
C ASP A 75 -14.40 -18.43 7.44
N THR A 76 -14.79 -18.95 8.59
CA THR A 76 -15.94 -19.87 8.68
C THR A 76 -17.27 -19.16 8.45
N GLY A 77 -17.29 -17.83 8.52
CA GLY A 77 -18.47 -17.04 8.79
C GLY A 77 -19.09 -17.39 10.15
N TRP A 78 -20.30 -16.90 10.39
CA TRP A 78 -21.06 -17.21 11.60
C TRP A 78 -21.69 -18.61 11.52
N ILE A 79 -21.25 -19.53 12.37
CA ILE A 79 -21.73 -20.90 12.48
C ILE A 79 -22.33 -21.20 13.87
N PRO A 80 -23.52 -21.83 13.96
CA PRO A 80 -24.49 -22.03 12.88
C PRO A 80 -25.08 -20.69 12.40
N ASN A 81 -25.31 -20.57 11.10
CA ASN A 81 -25.92 -19.36 10.54
C ASN A 81 -27.39 -19.23 11.02
N GLY A 82 -27.80 -18.03 11.41
CA GLY A 82 -29.16 -17.71 11.87
C GLY A 82 -29.51 -18.21 13.28
N SER A 83 -28.56 -18.75 14.03
CA SER A 83 -28.75 -19.20 15.41
C SER A 83 -28.63 -18.04 16.42
N ASP A 84 -29.31 -18.17 17.55
CA ASP A 84 -29.19 -17.28 18.71
C ASP A 84 -27.80 -17.34 19.37
N LEU A 85 -27.04 -18.42 19.11
CA LEU A 85 -25.64 -18.58 19.50
C LEU A 85 -24.83 -18.94 18.26
N GLN A 86 -23.84 -18.12 17.94
CA GLN A 86 -22.99 -18.27 16.76
C GLN A 86 -21.52 -18.08 17.14
N VAL A 87 -20.63 -18.74 16.43
CA VAL A 87 -19.18 -18.53 16.50
C VAL A 87 -18.62 -18.29 15.11
N ARG A 88 -17.50 -17.59 15.02
CA ARG A 88 -16.76 -17.32 13.79
C ARG A 88 -15.28 -17.52 14.07
N PHE A 89 -14.59 -18.26 13.20
CA PHE A 89 -13.15 -18.44 13.25
C PHE A 89 -12.56 -17.90 11.96
N PHE A 90 -11.44 -17.21 12.06
CA PHE A 90 -10.76 -16.66 10.89
C PHE A 90 -9.25 -16.77 11.01
N VAL A 91 -8.60 -16.95 9.85
CA VAL A 91 -7.16 -16.93 9.66
C VAL A 91 -6.91 -16.18 8.36
N LYS A 92 -6.15 -15.09 8.43
CA LYS A 92 -5.78 -14.28 7.27
C LYS A 92 -4.28 -14.04 7.27
N VAL A 93 -3.65 -14.27 6.13
CA VAL A 93 -2.24 -14.06 5.87
C VAL A 93 -2.17 -13.11 4.68
N PRO A 94 -2.23 -11.79 4.91
CA PRO A 94 -2.00 -10.85 3.83
C PRO A 94 -0.53 -10.90 3.39
N ALA A 95 -0.31 -10.71 2.09
CA ALA A 95 1.03 -10.77 1.52
C ALA A 95 1.19 -9.90 0.26
N GLU A 96 0.75 -8.65 0.34
CA GLU A 96 0.62 -7.74 -0.80
C GLU A 96 1.61 -6.57 -0.69
N THR A 97 2.16 -6.14 -1.84
CA THR A 97 2.76 -4.82 -2.00
C THR A 97 2.25 -4.16 -3.25
N GLN A 98 1.87 -2.89 -3.14
CA GLN A 98 1.41 -2.07 -4.23
C GLN A 98 2.28 -0.82 -4.38
N VAL A 99 2.52 -0.45 -5.63
CA VAL A 99 3.20 0.80 -6.00
C VAL A 99 2.32 1.53 -7.00
N ILE A 100 2.01 2.79 -6.70
CA ILE A 100 1.32 3.71 -7.59
C ILE A 100 2.29 4.83 -7.98
N LEU A 101 2.32 5.19 -9.25
CA LEU A 101 3.16 6.26 -9.78
C LEU A 101 2.37 7.14 -10.75
N ASP A 102 2.25 8.41 -10.40
CA ASP A 102 1.69 9.48 -11.21
C ASP A 102 2.80 10.42 -11.67
N GLY A 103 2.77 10.78 -12.95
CA GLY A 103 3.68 11.75 -13.52
C GLY A 103 3.20 12.21 -14.88
N LYS A 104 4.13 12.64 -15.72
CA LYS A 104 3.81 13.04 -17.08
C LYS A 104 4.91 12.60 -18.04
N LEU A 105 4.54 12.37 -19.30
CA LEU A 105 5.46 12.50 -20.40
C LEU A 105 5.43 13.97 -20.83
N GLN A 106 6.60 14.55 -21.08
CA GLN A 106 6.75 15.85 -21.73
C GLN A 106 7.64 15.65 -22.96
N THR A 107 7.15 16.07 -24.13
CA THR A 107 7.86 15.93 -25.39
C THR A 107 8.12 17.31 -25.98
N GLU A 108 9.38 17.61 -26.28
CA GLU A 108 9.86 18.88 -26.82
C GLU A 108 10.45 18.71 -28.24
N TRP A 109 10.28 19.70 -29.13
CA TRP A 109 10.83 19.77 -30.51
C TRP A 109 10.97 21.23 -30.96
N PRO A 110 11.70 21.61 -32.04
CA PRO A 110 12.67 20.88 -32.89
C PRO A 110 14.10 20.81 -32.29
N PRO A 111 15.07 19.99 -32.81
CA PRO A 111 15.08 19.22 -34.08
C PRO A 111 14.86 17.70 -33.97
N ALA A 112 14.95 17.10 -32.78
CA ALA A 112 14.56 15.71 -32.50
C ALA A 112 13.58 15.72 -31.33
N LEU A 113 12.73 14.69 -31.22
CA LEU A 113 11.78 14.60 -30.11
C LEU A 113 12.56 14.30 -28.84
N ARG A 114 12.58 15.26 -27.92
CA ARG A 114 13.18 15.09 -26.60
C ARG A 114 12.08 14.77 -25.62
N ASN A 115 12.17 13.60 -25.00
CA ASN A 115 11.20 13.09 -24.05
C ASN A 115 11.72 13.22 -22.62
N LEU A 116 10.95 13.89 -21.78
CA LEU A 116 11.18 14.11 -20.36
C LEU A 116 10.05 13.43 -19.58
N THR A 117 10.34 13.04 -18.34
CA THR A 117 9.33 12.51 -17.44
C THR A 117 9.29 13.32 -16.15
N PRO A 118 8.80 14.58 -16.19
CA PRO A 118 8.70 15.38 -14.97
C PRO A 118 7.82 14.64 -13.95
N GLY A 119 8.40 14.39 -12.78
CA GLY A 119 7.70 13.74 -11.68
C GLY A 119 6.62 14.64 -11.08
N MET A 120 5.58 14.04 -10.51
CA MET A 120 4.55 14.76 -9.77
C MET A 120 4.86 14.75 -8.27
N ARG A 121 4.66 15.89 -7.61
CA ARG A 121 4.76 15.99 -6.15
C ARG A 121 3.68 15.13 -5.51
N ASN A 122 4.06 14.27 -4.56
CA ASN A 122 3.20 13.22 -3.99
C ASN A 122 2.56 12.30 -5.04
N GLY A 123 3.13 12.18 -6.24
CA GLY A 123 2.62 11.30 -7.28
C GLY A 123 2.98 9.83 -7.06
N GLY A 124 3.87 9.52 -6.14
CA GLY A 124 4.22 8.14 -5.79
C GLY A 124 3.50 7.69 -4.52
N GLN A 125 3.09 6.42 -4.50
CA GLN A 125 2.65 5.72 -3.30
C GLN A 125 3.28 4.32 -3.24
N LEU A 126 3.78 3.95 -2.08
CA LEU A 126 4.19 2.60 -1.73
C LEU A 126 3.31 2.12 -0.58
N SER A 127 2.62 1.01 -0.77
CA SER A 127 1.80 0.35 0.23
C SER A 127 2.20 -1.11 0.36
N PHE A 128 2.17 -1.62 1.60
CA PHE A 128 2.33 -3.04 1.86
C PHE A 128 1.41 -3.51 2.98
N ASP A 129 1.03 -4.78 2.90
CA ASP A 129 0.08 -5.43 3.78
C ASP A 129 0.57 -6.89 3.98
N TYR A 130 1.30 -7.12 5.07
CA TYR A 130 1.94 -8.40 5.38
C TYR A 130 1.64 -8.83 6.81
N GLY A 131 1.35 -10.10 7.04
CA GLY A 131 1.27 -10.57 8.42
C GLY A 131 0.41 -11.80 8.63
N LEU A 132 -0.11 -11.92 9.85
CA LEU A 132 -1.00 -12.99 10.26
C LEU A 132 -2.06 -12.42 11.19
N GLU A 133 -3.32 -12.60 10.83
CA GLU A 133 -4.49 -12.37 11.68
C GLU A 133 -5.12 -13.74 11.98
N VAL A 134 -5.22 -14.11 13.25
CA VAL A 134 -5.92 -15.32 13.72
C VAL A 134 -6.85 -14.91 14.84
N GLY A 135 -8.10 -15.32 14.76
CA GLY A 135 -9.03 -15.04 15.82
C GLY A 135 -10.28 -15.89 15.82
N ALA A 136 -11.04 -15.69 16.88
CA ALA A 136 -12.37 -16.25 16.99
C ALA A 136 -13.31 -15.31 17.74
N GLU A 137 -14.49 -15.12 17.17
CA GLU A 137 -15.55 -14.29 17.73
C GLU A 137 -16.75 -15.17 18.07
N ALA A 138 -17.51 -14.79 19.09
CA ALA A 138 -18.81 -15.35 19.38
C ALA A 138 -19.88 -14.25 19.34
N LYS A 139 -21.08 -14.67 18.98
CA LYS A 139 -22.27 -13.83 18.93
C LYS A 139 -23.40 -14.52 19.67
N ILE A 140 -23.99 -13.77 20.60
CA ILE A 140 -25.10 -14.18 21.46
C ILE A 140 -26.26 -13.24 21.16
N ASP A 141 -27.43 -13.80 20.88
CA ASP A 141 -28.70 -13.11 20.73
C ASP A 141 -29.81 -13.99 21.33
N ILE A 142 -29.89 -14.03 22.66
CA ILE A 142 -30.82 -14.89 23.41
C ILE A 142 -31.82 -14.05 24.21
N LYS A 143 -32.92 -14.68 24.67
CA LYS A 143 -33.84 -14.09 25.64
C LYS A 143 -33.81 -14.87 26.95
N VAL A 144 -33.48 -14.20 28.05
CA VAL A 144 -33.51 -14.77 29.40
C VAL A 144 -34.57 -14.05 30.21
N LEU A 145 -35.60 -14.77 30.68
CA LEU A 145 -36.73 -14.20 31.42
C LEU A 145 -37.42 -13.02 30.69
N GLY A 146 -37.47 -13.08 29.35
CA GLY A 146 -38.05 -12.02 28.51
C GLY A 146 -37.13 -10.83 28.24
N ILE A 147 -35.94 -10.80 28.84
CA ILE A 147 -34.93 -9.76 28.61
C ILE A 147 -34.01 -10.21 27.47
N PRO A 148 -33.87 -9.43 26.38
CA PRO A 148 -32.93 -9.74 25.31
C PRO A 148 -31.49 -9.50 25.78
N ILE A 149 -30.61 -10.47 25.56
CA ILE A 149 -29.17 -10.38 25.78
C ILE A 149 -28.50 -10.50 24.43
N LYS A 150 -27.82 -9.42 24.02
CA LYS A 150 -27.04 -9.37 22.79
C LYS A 150 -25.59 -9.09 23.12
N TRP A 151 -24.69 -9.90 22.58
CA TRP A 151 -23.25 -9.70 22.72
C TRP A 151 -22.54 -10.22 21.48
N THR A 152 -21.48 -9.53 21.08
CA THR A 152 -20.54 -9.99 20.06
C THR A 152 -19.16 -9.58 20.49
N GLY A 153 -18.20 -10.50 20.39
CA GLY A 153 -16.81 -10.21 20.69
C GLY A 153 -15.96 -11.48 20.73
N ASP A 154 -14.70 -11.29 21.07
CA ASP A 154 -13.69 -12.34 21.08
C ASP A 154 -14.06 -13.47 22.05
N ILE A 155 -13.84 -14.71 21.61
CA ILE A 155 -14.00 -15.88 22.48
C ILE A 155 -12.82 -15.89 23.46
N PRO A 156 -13.08 -15.83 24.78
CA PRO A 156 -12.01 -15.93 25.77
C PRO A 156 -11.20 -17.21 25.61
N PHE A 157 -9.90 -17.13 25.86
CA PHE A 157 -8.94 -18.25 25.77
C PHE A 157 -8.66 -18.79 24.36
N VAL A 158 -9.27 -18.23 23.32
CA VAL A 158 -8.81 -18.44 21.94
C VAL A 158 -7.75 -17.38 21.65
N PRO A 159 -6.57 -17.75 21.12
CA PRO A 159 -5.57 -16.79 20.71
C PRO A 159 -6.16 -15.80 19.71
N GLN A 160 -6.08 -14.51 20.05
CA GLN A 160 -6.35 -13.41 19.14
C GLN A 160 -4.98 -12.87 18.76
N VAL A 161 -4.46 -13.31 17.63
CA VAL A 161 -3.15 -12.90 17.14
C VAL A 161 -3.39 -11.93 16.01
N ASP A 162 -2.96 -10.68 16.21
CA ASP A 162 -2.86 -9.70 15.15
C ASP A 162 -1.39 -9.32 15.01
N PHE A 163 -0.72 -10.02 14.10
CA PHE A 163 0.67 -9.77 13.72
C PHE A 163 0.70 -9.15 12.32
N HIS A 164 -0.13 -8.12 12.13
CA HIS A 164 -0.32 -7.45 10.85
C HIS A 164 0.56 -6.20 10.72
N LEU A 165 1.41 -6.19 9.70
CA LEU A 165 2.28 -5.08 9.31
C LEU A 165 1.69 -4.42 8.07
N LYS A 166 1.04 -3.28 8.28
CA LYS A 166 0.43 -2.50 7.22
C LYS A 166 0.96 -1.08 7.18
N ARG A 167 1.37 -0.63 6.00
CA ARG A 167 1.75 0.78 5.80
C ARG A 167 1.45 1.28 4.41
N ASP A 168 1.03 2.54 4.36
CA ASP A 168 0.98 3.35 3.16
C ASP A 168 1.91 4.56 3.31
N LYS A 169 2.67 4.86 2.26
CA LYS A 169 3.61 5.98 2.22
C LYS A 169 3.59 6.66 0.86
N THR A 170 3.33 7.97 0.85
CA THR A 170 3.43 8.79 -0.36
C THR A 170 4.83 9.39 -0.52
N PHE A 171 5.23 9.65 -1.77
CA PHE A 171 6.50 10.25 -2.16
C PHE A 171 6.40 10.99 -3.50
N ASP A 172 7.42 11.76 -3.86
CA ASP A 172 7.48 12.44 -5.17
C ASP A 172 7.94 11.46 -6.25
N SER A 173 7.20 11.37 -7.35
CA SER A 173 7.61 10.54 -8.50
C SER A 173 8.94 11.04 -9.06
N TRP A 174 9.83 10.19 -9.57
CA TRP A 174 9.71 8.74 -9.77
C TRP A 174 10.52 7.91 -8.77
N ALA A 175 11.06 8.49 -7.70
CA ALA A 175 11.92 7.75 -6.76
C ALA A 175 13.14 7.03 -7.40
N PHE A 176 13.82 7.68 -8.35
CA PHE A 176 15.14 7.22 -8.85
C PHE A 176 16.20 7.11 -7.73
N ASP A 177 16.14 8.00 -6.73
CA ASP A 177 17.02 7.96 -5.54
C ASP A 177 16.47 7.05 -4.42
N GLY A 178 15.39 6.31 -4.71
CA GLY A 178 14.60 5.58 -3.72
C GLY A 178 13.54 6.45 -3.04
N SER A 179 12.41 5.83 -2.74
CA SER A 179 11.35 6.43 -1.93
C SER A 179 11.77 6.51 -0.45
N PRO A 180 11.21 7.44 0.34
CA PRO A 180 11.31 7.37 1.79
C PRO A 180 10.75 6.03 2.29
N PRO A 181 11.38 5.40 3.30
CA PRO A 181 10.95 4.09 3.76
C PRO A 181 9.52 4.12 4.29
N ALA A 182 8.68 3.22 3.79
CA ALA A 182 7.41 2.87 4.40
C ALA A 182 7.71 1.89 5.55
N GLN A 183 7.33 2.21 6.79
CA GLN A 183 7.64 1.40 7.97
C GLN A 183 6.37 1.09 8.78
N ALA A 184 6.23 -0.17 9.19
CA ALA A 184 5.18 -0.65 10.09
C ALA A 184 5.77 -1.44 11.24
N PHE A 185 5.05 -1.44 12.35
CA PHE A 185 5.32 -2.26 13.52
C PHE A 185 4.01 -2.94 13.94
N THR A 186 4.09 -4.16 14.45
CA THR A 186 2.94 -4.79 15.11
C THR A 186 2.84 -4.28 16.55
N ASP A 187 1.68 -4.50 17.17
CA ASP A 187 1.62 -4.48 18.62
C ASP A 187 2.46 -5.62 19.22
N GLU A 188 2.88 -5.43 20.46
CA GLU A 188 3.60 -6.44 21.22
C GLU A 188 2.64 -7.54 21.70
N PHE A 189 2.99 -8.79 21.43
CA PHE A 189 2.21 -9.96 21.79
C PHE A 189 3.02 -10.90 22.68
N ARG A 190 2.41 -11.37 23.77
CA ARG A 190 3.03 -12.35 24.67
C ARG A 190 3.00 -13.74 24.06
N LEU A 191 4.14 -14.21 23.57
CA LEU A 191 4.28 -15.55 22.98
C LEU A 191 4.16 -16.66 24.02
N PHE A 192 4.78 -16.47 25.18
CA PHE A 192 4.59 -17.37 26.33
C PHE A 192 4.83 -16.68 27.67
N GLU A 193 4.26 -17.25 28.72
CA GLU A 193 4.52 -16.90 30.12
C GLU A 193 4.70 -18.19 30.93
N VAL A 194 5.77 -18.26 31.72
CA VAL A 194 6.02 -19.39 32.62
C VAL A 194 6.20 -18.88 34.04
N ASN A 195 5.23 -19.16 34.91
CA ASN A 195 5.29 -18.86 36.33
C ASN A 195 6.19 -19.88 37.07
N LEU A 196 7.46 -19.52 37.26
CA LEU A 196 8.46 -20.34 37.94
C LEU A 196 8.18 -20.47 39.45
N LEU A 197 7.60 -19.45 40.09
CA LEU A 197 7.20 -19.54 41.51
C LEU A 197 6.11 -20.61 41.71
N GLY A 198 5.19 -20.73 40.74
CA GLY A 198 4.20 -21.80 40.71
C GLY A 198 4.83 -23.19 40.63
N LEU A 199 5.89 -23.36 39.82
CA LEU A 199 6.64 -24.62 39.74
C LEU A 199 7.36 -24.96 41.05
N ALA A 200 7.72 -23.96 41.85
CA ALA A 200 8.28 -24.11 43.19
C ALA A 200 7.21 -24.37 44.29
N GLY A 201 5.92 -24.49 43.92
CA GLY A 201 4.82 -24.78 44.83
C GLY A 201 4.19 -23.55 45.49
N ILE A 202 4.53 -22.33 45.06
CA ILE A 202 3.91 -21.10 45.56
C ILE A 202 2.58 -20.89 44.83
N PRO A 203 1.44 -20.75 45.54
CA PRO A 203 0.13 -20.52 44.91
C PRO A 203 0.10 -19.21 44.11
N SER A 204 -0.42 -19.26 42.89
CA SER A 204 -0.50 -18.11 41.97
C SER A 204 -1.40 -16.98 42.48
N GLN A 205 -2.29 -17.26 43.44
CA GLN A 205 -3.13 -16.26 44.11
C GLN A 205 -2.33 -15.36 45.07
N ILE A 206 -1.12 -15.78 45.47
CA ILE A 206 -0.27 -15.04 46.41
C ILE A 206 0.80 -14.26 45.66
N SER A 207 1.47 -14.94 44.71
CA SER A 207 2.44 -14.30 43.82
C SER A 207 2.58 -15.09 42.53
N LYS A 208 2.89 -14.39 41.45
CA LYS A 208 3.45 -14.99 40.24
C LYS A 208 4.85 -14.44 40.02
N GLY A 209 5.70 -15.23 39.41
CA GLY A 209 7.01 -14.73 39.04
C GLY A 209 7.72 -15.73 38.16
N GLY A 210 8.36 -15.24 37.11
CA GLY A 210 9.03 -16.11 36.16
C GLY A 210 9.47 -15.39 34.91
N VAL A 211 9.40 -16.09 33.79
CA VAL A 211 9.89 -15.61 32.50
C VAL A 211 8.73 -15.55 31.53
N ALA A 212 8.63 -14.42 30.83
CA ALA A 212 7.79 -14.23 29.67
C ALA A 212 8.66 -13.96 28.44
N LEU A 213 8.10 -14.21 27.27
CA LEU A 213 8.66 -13.76 26.01
C LEU A 213 7.57 -12.99 25.28
N ASP A 214 7.82 -11.71 25.10
CA ASP A 214 7.00 -10.84 24.30
C ASP A 214 7.65 -10.68 22.91
N VAL A 215 6.83 -10.55 21.87
CA VAL A 215 7.28 -10.46 20.47
C VAL A 215 6.55 -9.35 19.73
N TYR A 216 7.25 -8.65 18.84
CA TYR A 216 6.64 -7.74 17.87
C TYR A 216 7.40 -7.77 16.55
N GLY A 217 6.74 -7.38 15.47
CA GLY A 217 7.32 -7.33 14.13
C GLY A 217 7.65 -5.90 13.72
N GLU A 218 8.68 -5.76 12.89
CA GLU A 218 9.00 -4.56 12.13
C GLU A 218 9.13 -4.93 10.65
N LEU A 219 8.59 -4.09 9.78
CA LEU A 219 8.83 -4.17 8.34
C LEU A 219 9.00 -2.77 7.74
N ALA A 220 10.06 -2.61 6.97
CA ALA A 220 10.34 -1.45 6.15
C ALA A 220 10.40 -1.84 4.68
N ALA A 221 9.85 -1.00 3.79
CA ALA A 221 9.93 -1.16 2.35
C ALA A 221 10.37 0.14 1.66
N VAL A 222 11.18 0.01 0.61
CA VAL A 222 11.62 1.11 -0.25
C VAL A 222 11.47 0.71 -1.71
N TYR A 223 10.66 1.49 -2.44
CA TYR A 223 10.58 1.43 -3.90
C TYR A 223 11.66 2.30 -4.54
N THR A 224 12.34 1.79 -5.56
CA THR A 224 13.31 2.53 -6.39
C THR A 224 13.00 2.28 -7.86
N THR A 225 12.84 3.35 -8.65
CA THR A 225 12.79 3.23 -10.12
C THR A 225 14.20 3.04 -10.66
N GLU A 226 14.40 1.98 -11.45
CA GLU A 226 15.67 1.69 -12.12
C GLU A 226 15.73 2.40 -13.47
N ARG A 227 14.60 2.46 -14.18
CA ARG A 227 14.48 3.14 -15.47
C ARG A 227 13.03 3.44 -15.83
N ILE A 228 12.82 4.41 -16.70
CA ILE A 228 11.58 4.63 -17.43
C ILE A 228 11.86 4.36 -18.90
N VAL A 229 11.22 3.32 -19.42
CA VAL A 229 11.34 2.91 -20.81
C VAL A 229 10.39 3.75 -21.65
N ILE A 230 10.88 4.22 -22.80
CA ILE A 230 10.11 4.97 -23.79
C ILE A 230 10.34 4.33 -25.15
N GLU A 231 9.30 3.78 -25.77
CA GLU A 231 9.40 3.16 -27.09
C GLU A 231 8.49 3.84 -28.12
N PRO A 232 9.00 4.18 -29.33
CA PRO A 232 10.38 4.08 -29.75
C PRO A 232 11.21 5.24 -29.18
N SER A 233 12.41 4.93 -28.69
CA SER A 233 13.42 5.94 -28.38
C SER A 233 14.83 5.37 -28.47
N ASN A 234 15.82 6.27 -28.48
CA ASN A 234 17.23 5.91 -28.57
C ASN A 234 17.82 5.49 -27.21
N LYS A 235 17.17 5.82 -26.09
CA LYS A 235 17.60 5.44 -24.73
C LYS A 235 16.48 5.56 -23.71
N ASP A 236 16.56 4.76 -22.65
CA ASP A 236 15.68 4.88 -21.49
C ASP A 236 16.10 6.07 -20.60
N ILE A 237 15.22 6.49 -19.69
CA ILE A 237 15.54 7.47 -18.65
C ILE A 237 15.92 6.70 -17.38
N GLU A 238 17.20 6.77 -16.99
CA GLU A 238 17.75 6.00 -15.87
C GLU A 238 17.98 6.84 -14.60
N GLU A 239 17.94 8.18 -14.71
CA GLU A 239 18.20 9.10 -13.61
C GLU A 239 17.24 10.28 -13.57
N LYS A 240 17.11 10.89 -12.39
CA LYS A 240 16.28 12.07 -12.19
C LYS A 240 16.76 13.24 -13.05
N GLY A 241 15.87 13.76 -13.88
CA GLY A 241 16.16 14.89 -14.75
C GLY A 241 16.87 14.53 -16.05
N ASP A 242 17.11 13.24 -16.31
CA ASP A 242 17.52 12.77 -17.63
C ASP A 242 16.36 12.92 -18.64
N SER A 243 16.69 12.87 -19.92
CA SER A 243 15.76 12.91 -21.04
C SER A 243 16.11 11.83 -22.04
N SER A 244 15.10 11.19 -22.61
CA SER A 244 15.25 10.34 -23.80
C SER A 244 15.14 11.16 -25.08
N THR A 245 15.63 10.62 -26.19
CA THR A 245 15.51 11.22 -27.53
C THR A 245 14.99 10.19 -28.50
N SER A 246 14.07 10.60 -29.37
CA SER A 246 13.53 9.76 -30.43
C SER A 246 13.71 10.44 -31.78
N ASP A 247 14.12 9.66 -32.77
CA ASP A 247 14.19 10.12 -34.15
C ASP A 247 12.77 10.38 -34.66
N PHE A 248 12.54 11.57 -35.23
CA PHE A 248 11.27 11.89 -35.85
C PHE A 248 11.38 11.77 -37.36
N LEU A 249 10.68 10.80 -37.93
CA LEU A 249 10.72 10.49 -39.37
C LEU A 249 9.75 11.35 -40.21
N GLY A 250 9.03 12.30 -39.58
CA GLY A 250 7.99 13.11 -40.20
C GLY A 250 6.57 12.58 -39.95
N GLY A 251 5.58 13.46 -40.04
CA GLY A 251 4.16 13.14 -39.80
C GLY A 251 3.43 14.20 -38.96
N ALA A 252 2.14 13.97 -38.71
CA ALA A 252 1.33 14.85 -37.86
C ALA A 252 1.36 14.46 -36.36
N PHE A 253 2.00 13.35 -36.02
CA PHE A 253 2.10 12.86 -34.65
C PHE A 253 3.27 11.87 -34.46
N ALA A 254 3.58 11.59 -33.20
CA ALA A 254 4.46 10.50 -32.76
C ALA A 254 3.75 9.69 -31.66
N GLU A 255 4.04 8.38 -31.60
CA GLU A 255 3.48 7.48 -30.60
C GLU A 255 4.58 7.00 -29.66
N PHE A 256 4.32 7.00 -28.36
CA PHE A 256 5.26 6.48 -27.36
C PHE A 256 4.57 5.49 -26.44
N ASP A 257 5.22 4.37 -26.12
CA ASP A 257 4.84 3.46 -25.04
C ASP A 257 5.77 3.80 -23.90
N VAL A 258 5.21 4.19 -22.77
CA VAL A 258 5.99 4.63 -21.61
C VAL A 258 5.66 3.74 -20.43
N TRP A 259 6.67 3.19 -19.76
CA TRP A 259 6.50 2.48 -18.49
C TRP A 259 7.74 2.56 -17.61
N PRO A 260 7.56 2.68 -16.28
CA PRO A 260 8.65 2.48 -15.34
C PRO A 260 8.98 1.00 -15.13
N GLU A 261 10.24 0.74 -14.82
CA GLU A 261 10.72 -0.49 -14.19
C GLU A 261 11.46 -0.13 -12.91
N GLY A 262 11.25 -0.90 -11.86
CA GLY A 262 11.90 -0.69 -10.58
C GLY A 262 11.87 -1.92 -9.68
N ASN A 263 12.25 -1.72 -8.43
CA ASN A 263 12.23 -2.76 -7.42
C ASN A 263 11.70 -2.23 -6.09
N VAL A 264 11.13 -3.14 -5.28
CA VAL A 264 10.88 -2.90 -3.85
C VAL A 264 11.85 -3.76 -3.06
N THR A 265 12.59 -3.12 -2.17
CA THR A 265 13.46 -3.78 -1.20
C THR A 265 12.83 -3.73 0.18
N TYR A 266 12.98 -4.82 0.94
CA TYR A 266 12.41 -4.92 2.27
C TYR A 266 13.51 -5.15 3.31
N THR A 267 13.31 -4.57 4.48
CA THR A 267 14.06 -4.90 5.70
C THR A 267 13.04 -5.22 6.78
N GLY A 268 13.07 -6.45 7.30
CA GLY A 268 12.12 -6.89 8.32
C GLY A 268 12.82 -7.62 9.44
N ALA A 269 12.31 -7.43 10.66
CA ALA A 269 12.81 -8.08 11.86
C ALA A 269 11.65 -8.51 12.77
N ILE A 270 11.81 -9.65 13.43
CA ILE A 270 10.97 -10.05 14.57
C ILE A 270 11.78 -9.81 15.83
N HIS A 271 11.25 -8.98 16.72
CA HIS A 271 11.87 -8.66 17.98
C HIS A 271 11.42 -9.67 19.04
N LEU A 272 12.38 -10.25 19.74
CA LEU A 272 12.18 -11.17 20.84
C LEU A 272 12.59 -10.45 22.14
N VAL A 273 11.62 -10.16 22.99
CA VAL A 273 11.80 -9.41 24.25
C VAL A 273 11.56 -10.34 25.44
N PRO A 274 12.58 -11.10 25.88
CA PRO A 274 12.49 -11.86 27.12
C PRO A 274 12.37 -10.91 28.31
N THR A 275 11.38 -11.20 29.16
CA THR A 275 11.03 -10.38 30.33
C THR A 275 10.99 -11.25 31.58
N PHE A 276 11.62 -10.80 32.66
CA PHE A 276 11.30 -11.33 33.98
C PHE A 276 10.09 -10.58 34.52
N PHE A 277 9.04 -11.31 34.84
CA PHE A 277 7.86 -10.73 35.46
C PHE A 277 7.75 -11.19 36.90
N ILE A 278 7.24 -10.32 37.77
CA ILE A 278 6.90 -10.61 39.15
C ILE A 278 5.56 -9.92 39.45
N GLU A 279 4.56 -10.69 39.84
CA GLU A 279 3.29 -10.20 40.37
C GLU A 279 3.22 -10.49 41.86
N VAL A 280 3.05 -9.47 42.69
CA VAL A 280 2.85 -9.62 44.14
C VAL A 280 1.61 -8.85 44.55
N LEU A 281 0.61 -9.55 45.09
CA LEU A 281 -0.66 -8.94 45.57
C LEU A 281 -1.38 -8.09 44.51
N GLY A 282 -1.30 -8.49 43.23
CA GLY A 282 -1.91 -7.77 42.10
C GLY A 282 -1.13 -6.56 41.61
N PHE A 283 0.11 -6.37 42.06
CA PHE A 283 1.06 -5.41 41.47
C PHE A 283 2.02 -6.14 40.55
N ASP A 284 2.07 -5.73 39.29
CA ASP A 284 2.91 -6.31 38.25
C ASP A 284 4.21 -5.50 38.09
N PHE A 285 5.32 -6.24 38.00
CA PHE A 285 6.63 -5.71 37.71
C PHE A 285 7.23 -6.49 36.54
N ASP A 286 7.41 -5.81 35.42
CA ASP A 286 8.09 -6.35 34.25
C ASP A 286 9.49 -5.74 34.13
N ILE A 287 10.48 -6.62 34.04
CA ILE A 287 11.89 -6.25 33.86
C ILE A 287 12.33 -6.84 32.51
N PRO A 288 12.21 -6.08 31.41
CA PRO A 288 12.72 -6.52 30.12
C PRO A 288 14.23 -6.69 30.21
N ILE A 289 14.74 -7.79 29.69
CA ILE A 289 16.16 -8.15 29.83
C ILE A 289 16.96 -7.52 28.69
N ILE A 290 16.58 -7.82 27.45
CA ILE A 290 17.25 -7.40 26.23
C ILE A 290 16.26 -7.54 25.06
N ASP A 291 16.28 -6.60 24.12
CA ASP A 291 15.60 -6.74 22.83
C ASP A 291 16.53 -7.45 21.84
N TYR A 292 16.07 -8.58 21.28
CA TYR A 292 16.81 -9.37 20.30
C TYR A 292 16.09 -9.39 18.95
N PRO A 293 16.54 -8.59 17.95
CA PRO A 293 15.98 -8.62 16.61
C PRO A 293 16.44 -9.86 15.83
N VAL A 294 15.50 -10.51 15.15
CA VAL A 294 15.74 -11.60 14.21
C VAL A 294 15.33 -11.15 12.82
N ASP A 295 16.32 -10.81 12.00
CA ASP A 295 16.08 -10.38 10.63
C ASP A 295 15.52 -11.53 9.77
N PHE A 296 14.55 -11.23 8.92
CA PHE A 296 14.05 -12.16 7.91
C PHE A 296 14.14 -11.55 6.50
N PRO A 297 14.80 -12.22 5.54
CA PRO A 297 14.93 -11.70 4.19
C PRO A 297 13.63 -11.97 3.40
N LEU A 298 12.98 -10.91 2.92
CA LEU A 298 11.89 -11.02 1.93
C LEU A 298 12.37 -10.96 0.48
N GLY A 299 13.65 -10.61 0.27
CA GLY A 299 14.24 -10.41 -1.07
C GLY A 299 13.76 -9.11 -1.73
N ALA A 300 14.38 -8.74 -2.85
CA ALA A 300 13.90 -7.64 -3.68
C ALA A 300 12.82 -8.15 -4.65
N GLN A 301 11.75 -7.38 -4.83
CA GLN A 301 10.67 -7.68 -5.77
C GLN A 301 10.77 -6.75 -6.97
N LYS A 302 10.80 -7.31 -8.18
CA LYS A 302 10.84 -6.51 -9.42
C LYS A 302 9.44 -6.04 -9.79
N PHE A 303 9.29 -4.75 -10.04
CA PHE A 303 8.08 -4.10 -10.55
C PHE A 303 8.32 -3.65 -12.00
N VAL A 304 7.62 -4.28 -12.94
CA VAL A 304 7.57 -3.87 -14.35
C VAL A 304 6.13 -3.45 -14.63
N PHE A 305 5.89 -2.17 -14.88
CA PHE A 305 4.54 -1.66 -15.07
C PHE A 305 4.05 -1.87 -16.50
N ASP A 306 2.73 -1.82 -16.69
CA ASP A 306 2.15 -1.92 -18.03
C ASP A 306 2.38 -0.61 -18.82
N PRO A 307 2.65 -0.68 -20.13
CA PRO A 307 2.89 0.48 -20.96
C PRO A 307 1.64 1.35 -21.09
N VAL A 308 1.84 2.66 -20.98
CA VAL A 308 0.86 3.68 -21.37
C VAL A 308 1.25 4.21 -22.75
N ARG A 309 0.36 4.05 -23.73
CA ARG A 309 0.54 4.65 -25.05
C ARG A 309 0.16 6.12 -25.01
N VAL A 310 1.09 6.98 -25.45
CA VAL A 310 0.92 8.42 -25.55
C VAL A 310 0.98 8.86 -27.01
N HIS A 311 -0.10 9.48 -27.47
CA HIS A 311 -0.19 10.14 -28.77
C HIS A 311 0.28 11.59 -28.65
N VAL A 312 1.40 11.93 -29.28
CA VAL A 312 1.98 13.27 -29.29
C VAL A 312 1.65 13.96 -30.61
N PRO A 313 0.74 14.95 -30.64
CA PRO A 313 0.46 15.71 -31.85
C PRO A 313 1.64 16.62 -32.17
N LEU A 314 2.04 16.66 -33.44
CA LEU A 314 3.16 17.47 -33.93
C LEU A 314 2.66 18.46 -34.99
N PRO A 315 3.28 19.64 -35.10
CA PRO A 315 2.99 20.54 -36.20
C PRO A 315 3.32 19.84 -37.52
N ASP A 316 2.38 19.84 -38.46
CA ASP A 316 2.55 19.25 -39.78
C ASP A 316 3.61 20.05 -40.56
N ILE A 317 4.85 19.55 -40.54
CA ILE A 317 5.96 20.10 -41.31
C ILE A 317 6.21 19.13 -42.47
N PRO A 318 5.94 19.51 -43.73
CA PRO A 318 6.20 18.65 -44.87
C PRO A 318 7.69 18.30 -44.93
N THR A 319 8.01 17.01 -45.02
CA THR A 319 9.39 16.54 -45.16
C THR A 319 10.01 17.13 -46.42
N PRO A 320 11.22 17.74 -46.35
CA PRO A 320 11.92 18.15 -47.56
C PRO A 320 12.20 16.91 -48.42
N ALA A 321 11.78 16.98 -49.68
CA ALA A 321 11.92 15.92 -50.68
C ALA A 321 13.39 15.64 -51.05
#